data_AF-A0AAW3C4M3-F1
#
_entry.id   AF-A0AAW3C4M3-F1
#
_cell.length_a   1.000
_cell.length_b   1.000
_cell.length_c   1.000
_cell.angle_alpha   90.00
_cell.angle_beta   90.00
_cell.angle_gamma   90.00
#
_symmetry.space_group_name_H-M   'P 1'
#
loop_
_entity.id
_entity.type
_entity.pdbx_description
1 polymer ?
#
loop_
_entity_poly.entity_id
_entity_poly.type
_entity_poly.pdbx_seq_one_letter_code
_entity_poly.pdbx_strand_id
1 'polypeptide(L)'
;MLGHATSPSPHSSSISIVSPPPPPPSPFLSVCAEATQSDPLSSIALPIFLAPPSADSHTSPAVVIDHCRTPSPSPSPSPSLSIPFSSSIIIMTQMAAHTTTPHDVLPEPDHYNEDKCCCCRKSESQIAKLVAENHLLREKLSQMDMMHAISAAKTSINRTILTALEEERQYLEQAMLPVSYKFPKEADYSELPTYPKRPHFDHAAKHPSTQVVIFDGCPNDPYHPSSMPIYQTATFVQPDIEEFGPYDYSRSGNPTRTAIETLVANLEGAHAAFAFSSGMAALQTLVTTLKAGDVILASSDLYGGMHRLLTQITSQLGIKVVFVAVWDTEAVRKALVENPGARLLHLESPTNPLMRIVNIRAVCEIAHAHNVKVSIDNTMMSPLRCIPLALGCDYSIHSATKFLCGHSDTMCGFICVKSEEDVKQVAFLQNAQGNALAPFDCWLLLRGIRTLSIRVEKQELNAIAVALFLSRQGHVVLRLHYAGLNPATCPQISSLTEEHFHLHRSQTSGPGSVFSIETGSVKRSNAFVRACRLFKLTVSFGSCNSLIEMPCLLSHASIPKEQRTLPPDLIRLSVGIEQIEDILADLTQAIAAAAAIDDSDGSC
;
A
#
# COMPACT_ATOMS: atom_id res chain seq x y z
N MET A 1 -1.27 8.11 55.49
CA MET A 1 -1.90 8.55 56.76
C MET A 1 -2.41 9.97 56.56
N LEU A 2 -3.61 10.23 57.11
CA LEU A 2 -4.37 11.48 57.20
C LEU A 2 -3.48 12.71 57.49
N GLY A 3 -3.74 13.96 57.08
CA GLY A 3 -4.97 14.70 56.85
C GLY A 3 -4.91 16.03 57.64
N HIS A 4 -5.41 17.12 57.06
CA HIS A 4 -5.56 18.51 57.60
C HIS A 4 -4.28 19.38 57.68
N ALA A 5 -4.28 20.70 57.42
CA ALA A 5 -5.34 21.70 57.60
C ALA A 5 -5.10 23.01 56.80
N THR A 6 -6.22 23.68 56.47
CA THR A 6 -6.50 25.15 56.57
C THR A 6 -5.74 26.22 55.77
N SER A 7 -6.53 27.03 55.04
CA SER A 7 -6.25 28.40 54.57
C SER A 7 -6.35 29.43 55.73
N PRO A 8 -5.80 30.66 55.59
CA PRO A 8 -6.56 31.79 55.01
C PRO A 8 -5.72 32.83 54.21
N SER A 9 -6.42 33.78 53.58
CA SER A 9 -6.00 34.93 52.74
C SER A 9 -5.31 36.08 53.53
N PRO A 10 -5.10 37.31 52.99
CA PRO A 10 -4.73 37.82 51.64
C PRO A 10 -3.41 38.65 51.69
N HIS A 11 -2.83 39.09 50.57
CA HIS A 11 -2.19 40.43 50.41
C HIS A 11 -1.65 40.66 48.98
N SER A 12 -1.86 41.90 48.55
CA SER A 12 -1.45 42.56 47.30
C SER A 12 0.06 42.75 47.16
N SER A 13 0.62 42.54 45.97
CA SER A 13 1.80 43.29 45.49
C SER A 13 1.82 43.36 43.96
N SER A 14 1.99 44.58 43.48
CA SER A 14 2.19 45.07 42.12
C SER A 14 3.34 44.40 41.34
N ILE A 15 3.10 44.08 40.06
CA ILE A 15 4.16 43.84 39.07
C ILE A 15 3.86 44.66 37.81
N SER A 16 4.85 45.44 37.41
CA SER A 16 4.88 46.37 36.27
C SER A 16 4.82 45.65 34.92
N ILE A 17 3.93 46.10 34.03
CA ILE A 17 3.86 45.64 32.64
C ILE A 17 4.71 46.58 31.78
N VAL A 18 5.71 46.02 31.09
CA VAL A 18 6.48 46.68 30.03
C VAL A 18 5.77 46.43 28.71
N SER A 19 5.33 47.51 28.04
CA SER A 19 4.69 47.46 26.72
C SER A 19 5.70 47.23 25.58
N PRO A 20 5.37 46.44 24.54
CA PRO A 20 6.20 46.31 23.35
C PRO A 20 6.01 47.50 22.37
N PRO A 21 7.00 47.82 21.52
CA PRO A 21 6.94 48.93 20.58
C PRO A 21 6.04 48.63 19.35
N PRO A 22 5.46 49.66 18.71
CA PRO A 22 4.51 49.49 17.60
C PRO A 22 5.22 49.18 16.26
N PRO A 23 4.54 48.49 15.33
CA PRO A 23 5.07 48.19 13.99
C PRO A 23 5.00 49.41 13.05
N PRO A 24 5.87 49.50 12.03
CA PRO A 24 5.86 50.59 11.06
C PRO A 24 4.68 50.47 10.06
N PRO A 25 4.21 51.59 9.48
CA PRO A 25 3.01 51.61 8.65
C PRO A 25 3.26 51.17 7.20
N SER A 26 2.36 50.35 6.67
CA SER A 26 2.19 50.06 5.24
C SER A 26 1.40 51.17 4.53
N PRO A 27 1.77 51.61 3.32
CA PRO A 27 0.93 52.53 2.55
C PRO A 27 -0.18 51.79 1.80
N PHE A 28 -1.38 52.38 1.87
CA PHE A 28 -2.63 51.94 1.27
C PHE A 28 -2.72 52.16 -0.24
N LEU A 29 -3.55 51.30 -0.84
CA LEU A 29 -4.22 51.33 -2.14
C LEU A 29 -4.66 52.71 -2.67
N SER A 30 -4.64 52.84 -4.01
CA SER A 30 -5.69 53.56 -4.75
C SER A 30 -6.34 52.62 -5.77
N VAL A 31 -7.66 52.78 -5.93
CA VAL A 31 -8.57 52.00 -6.78
C VAL A 31 -9.17 52.95 -7.83
N CYS A 32 -9.33 52.46 -9.06
CA CYS A 32 -10.40 52.70 -10.07
C CYS A 32 -9.80 52.47 -11.47
N ALA A 33 -10.11 51.37 -12.16
CA ALA A 33 -11.31 51.06 -12.95
C ALA A 33 -11.15 51.48 -14.43
N GLU A 34 -11.06 50.51 -15.36
CA GLU A 34 -11.94 50.36 -16.53
C GLU A 34 -11.50 49.19 -17.43
N ALA A 35 -12.50 48.55 -18.03
CA ALA A 35 -12.43 47.35 -18.85
C ALA A 35 -12.16 47.67 -20.33
N THR A 36 -11.62 46.72 -21.10
CA THR A 36 -12.06 46.41 -22.48
C THR A 36 -11.38 45.14 -23.02
N GLN A 37 -12.17 44.36 -23.77
CA GLN A 37 -11.84 43.12 -24.47
C GLN A 37 -10.94 43.35 -25.71
N SER A 38 -10.09 42.38 -26.07
CA SER A 38 -10.04 41.71 -27.41
C SER A 38 -8.72 40.95 -27.66
N ASP A 39 -8.84 39.67 -28.05
CA ASP A 39 -7.87 38.83 -28.79
C ASP A 39 -7.60 39.38 -30.22
N PRO A 40 -6.65 38.91 -31.09
CA PRO A 40 -6.00 37.57 -31.14
C PRO A 40 -4.50 37.48 -31.64
N LEU A 41 -3.93 36.26 -31.58
CA LEU A 41 -2.93 35.58 -32.48
C LEU A 41 -1.61 36.27 -32.93
N SER A 42 -0.45 35.67 -32.61
CA SER A 42 0.50 35.00 -33.55
C SER A 42 1.98 34.88 -33.10
N SER A 43 2.56 33.71 -33.42
CA SER A 43 3.96 33.39 -33.81
C SER A 43 5.18 33.52 -32.85
N ILE A 44 5.79 32.35 -32.59
CA ILE A 44 7.20 31.93 -32.83
C ILE A 44 8.35 32.91 -32.44
N ALA A 45 9.24 32.48 -31.53
CA ALA A 45 10.71 32.49 -31.71
C ALA A 45 11.49 31.84 -30.52
N LEU A 46 12.48 31.01 -30.86
CA LEU A 46 13.57 30.52 -29.99
C LEU A 46 14.53 31.63 -29.57
N PRO A 47 15.35 31.43 -28.52
CA PRO A 47 16.66 32.07 -28.41
C PRO A 47 17.81 31.08 -28.63
N ILE A 48 18.59 31.38 -29.67
CA ILE A 48 20.00 30.98 -29.84
C ILE A 48 20.83 32.01 -29.07
N PHE A 49 21.81 31.59 -28.27
CA PHE A 49 22.92 32.47 -27.88
C PHE A 49 24.27 31.80 -28.12
N LEU A 50 25.10 32.60 -28.79
CA LEU A 50 26.40 32.33 -29.36
C LEU A 50 27.52 32.31 -28.31
N ALA A 51 28.49 31.42 -28.53
CA ALA A 51 29.84 31.49 -27.98
C ALA A 51 30.79 32.21 -28.96
N PRO A 52 31.87 32.85 -28.46
CA PRO A 52 33.07 33.13 -29.25
C PRO A 52 34.36 32.62 -28.53
N PRO A 53 35.58 32.68 -29.12
CA PRO A 53 36.24 31.49 -29.64
C PRO A 53 37.66 31.22 -29.08
N SER A 54 38.18 30.08 -29.52
CA SER A 54 39.54 29.49 -29.48
C SER A 54 40.75 30.42 -29.73
N ALA A 55 41.92 30.06 -29.16
CA ALA A 55 43.17 29.87 -29.92
C ALA A 55 44.30 29.22 -29.08
N ASP A 56 45.05 28.33 -29.74
CA ASP A 56 46.15 27.48 -29.31
C ASP A 56 47.44 28.19 -28.88
N SER A 57 48.30 27.50 -28.12
CA SER A 57 49.66 27.13 -28.59
C SER A 57 50.50 26.35 -27.55
N HIS A 58 51.22 25.36 -28.08
CA HIS A 58 52.16 24.46 -27.43
C HIS A 58 53.38 25.14 -26.79
N THR A 59 53.97 24.51 -25.77
CA THR A 59 55.40 24.11 -25.72
C THR A 59 55.75 23.35 -24.43
N SER A 60 56.40 22.20 -24.56
CA SER A 60 57.22 21.57 -23.50
C SER A 60 58.70 21.90 -23.75
N PRO A 61 59.60 21.75 -22.76
CA PRO A 61 60.40 20.51 -22.73
C PRO A 61 60.82 19.96 -21.33
N ALA A 62 60.87 18.62 -21.27
CA ALA A 62 61.85 17.69 -20.67
C ALA A 62 62.70 17.98 -19.38
N VAL A 63 62.53 17.05 -18.42
CA VAL A 63 63.52 16.17 -17.71
C VAL A 63 64.57 16.76 -16.74
N VAL A 64 64.60 16.27 -15.47
CA VAL A 64 65.74 15.60 -14.76
C VAL A 64 65.22 14.82 -13.52
N ILE A 65 65.85 13.66 -13.25
CA ILE A 65 65.61 12.60 -12.24
C ILE A 65 66.57 12.74 -11.04
N ASP A 66 66.17 12.31 -9.83
CA ASP A 66 66.92 11.60 -8.72
C ASP A 66 66.44 12.04 -7.31
N HIS A 67 66.47 11.26 -6.20
CA HIS A 67 66.78 9.86 -5.89
C HIS A 67 66.20 9.49 -4.48
N CYS A 68 66.05 8.18 -4.26
CA CYS A 68 65.77 7.38 -3.05
C CYS A 68 66.04 7.91 -1.62
N ARG A 69 65.26 7.41 -0.63
CA ARG A 69 65.71 6.48 0.44
C ARG A 69 64.63 6.10 1.47
N THR A 70 64.44 4.79 1.68
CA THR A 70 63.96 4.15 2.92
C THR A 70 65.15 3.50 3.64
N PRO A 71 64.98 3.06 4.90
CA PRO A 71 65.45 1.70 5.21
C PRO A 71 64.52 0.90 6.16
N SER A 72 64.51 -0.42 5.95
CA SER A 72 64.07 -1.47 6.89
C SER A 72 65.27 -2.01 7.72
N PRO A 73 65.06 -2.88 8.73
CA PRO A 73 65.23 -4.33 8.50
C PRO A 73 64.34 -5.29 9.36
N SER A 74 64.19 -6.54 8.89
CA SER A 74 63.57 -7.76 9.51
C SER A 74 64.59 -8.55 10.38
N PRO A 75 64.32 -9.66 11.16
CA PRO A 75 63.52 -10.88 10.81
C PRO A 75 62.76 -11.66 11.96
N SER A 76 62.08 -12.75 11.56
CA SER A 76 61.27 -13.84 12.21
C SER A 76 61.80 -14.54 13.52
N PRO A 77 61.15 -15.54 14.21
CA PRO A 77 59.98 -16.40 13.88
C PRO A 77 58.94 -16.68 15.03
N SER A 78 57.95 -17.55 14.78
CA SER A 78 56.84 -18.04 15.64
C SER A 78 57.27 -18.99 16.79
N PRO A 79 56.39 -19.39 17.76
CA PRO A 79 55.48 -20.55 17.56
C PRO A 79 54.11 -20.57 18.33
N SER A 80 53.21 -21.42 17.80
CA SER A 80 52.19 -22.28 18.47
C SER A 80 51.16 -21.73 19.49
N LEU A 81 49.86 -21.85 19.17
CA LEU A 81 48.96 -22.83 19.83
C LEU A 81 47.63 -23.00 19.05
N SER A 82 46.98 -24.13 19.30
CA SER A 82 46.14 -24.95 18.42
C SER A 82 44.60 -24.90 18.68
N ILE A 83 43.80 -24.83 17.59
CA ILE A 83 42.69 -25.74 17.15
C ILE A 83 41.39 -25.82 18.01
N PRO A 84 40.16 -26.10 17.47
CA PRO A 84 39.56 -25.87 16.13
C PRO A 84 38.09 -25.36 16.17
N PHE A 85 37.53 -24.99 15.00
CA PHE A 85 36.14 -25.35 14.65
C PHE A 85 36.05 -25.76 13.17
N SER A 86 35.25 -26.81 12.95
CA SER A 86 35.14 -27.65 11.77
C SER A 86 34.27 -27.06 10.65
N SER A 87 34.74 -27.12 9.40
CA SER A 87 33.92 -27.15 8.19
C SER A 87 34.58 -28.03 7.12
N SER A 88 33.83 -28.99 6.61
CA SER A 88 34.15 -29.98 5.57
C SER A 88 32.86 -30.13 4.76
N ILE A 89 32.80 -30.24 3.44
CA ILE A 89 33.76 -30.63 2.41
C ILE A 89 33.15 -30.20 1.05
N ILE A 90 34.00 -29.75 0.13
CA ILE A 90 33.76 -29.69 -1.33
C ILE A 90 34.29 -31.00 -1.92
N ILE A 91 33.53 -31.67 -2.80
CA ILE A 91 34.07 -32.71 -3.69
C ILE A 91 33.74 -32.34 -5.14
N MET A 92 34.77 -31.92 -5.87
CA MET A 92 34.91 -32.17 -7.29
C MET A 92 35.87 -33.36 -7.45
N THR A 93 35.54 -34.32 -8.31
CA THR A 93 36.52 -35.24 -8.91
C THR A 93 36.08 -35.56 -10.34
N GLN A 94 37.09 -35.83 -11.15
CA GLN A 94 37.24 -35.56 -12.57
C GLN A 94 37.42 -36.87 -13.36
N MET A 95 37.48 -36.76 -14.69
CA MET A 95 38.05 -37.70 -15.69
C MET A 95 37.08 -38.78 -16.22
N ALA A 96 37.09 -39.24 -17.48
CA ALA A 96 38.05 -39.23 -18.61
C ALA A 96 37.24 -39.41 -19.92
N ALA A 97 37.50 -38.69 -21.02
CA ALA A 97 38.50 -38.88 -22.09
C ALA A 97 38.02 -39.73 -23.28
N HIS A 98 38.11 -39.17 -24.50
CA HIS A 98 38.83 -39.70 -25.69
C HIS A 98 38.28 -39.27 -27.07
N THR A 99 39.24 -38.77 -27.89
CA THR A 99 39.43 -38.92 -29.37
C THR A 99 38.43 -38.20 -30.30
N THR A 100 38.81 -37.45 -31.35
CA THR A 100 40.02 -37.37 -32.20
C THR A 100 39.93 -36.15 -33.12
N THR A 101 41.06 -35.48 -33.43
CA THR A 101 41.29 -34.54 -34.58
C THR A 101 41.89 -35.35 -35.78
N PRO A 102 42.33 -34.80 -36.97
CA PRO A 102 42.44 -33.41 -37.46
C PRO A 102 42.12 -33.18 -38.98
N HIS A 103 42.06 -31.92 -39.45
CA HIS A 103 42.91 -31.38 -40.54
C HIS A 103 42.51 -29.97 -41.05
N ASP A 104 43.56 -29.27 -41.48
CA ASP A 104 43.72 -27.86 -41.89
C ASP A 104 42.97 -27.43 -43.16
N VAL A 105 42.79 -26.10 -43.30
CA VAL A 105 43.21 -25.24 -44.45
C VAL A 105 42.37 -23.94 -44.44
N LEU A 106 43.04 -22.79 -44.32
CA LEU A 106 42.49 -21.48 -44.70
C LEU A 106 42.63 -21.28 -46.23
N PRO A 107 41.67 -20.59 -46.87
CA PRO A 107 42.07 -19.37 -47.57
C PRO A 107 41.13 -18.18 -47.36
N GLU A 108 41.69 -17.01 -47.65
CA GLU A 108 41.19 -15.63 -47.62
C GLU A 108 40.14 -15.31 -48.73
N PRO A 109 39.55 -14.09 -48.77
CA PRO A 109 38.12 -13.83 -48.78
C PRO A 109 37.54 -13.63 -50.19
N ASP A 110 36.24 -13.91 -50.36
CA ASP A 110 35.45 -13.27 -51.42
C ASP A 110 33.94 -13.26 -51.15
N HIS A 111 33.38 -12.07 -51.34
CA HIS A 111 32.03 -11.72 -51.78
C HIS A 111 30.77 -12.29 -51.07
N TYR A 112 30.05 -11.33 -50.47
CA TYR A 112 28.63 -11.33 -50.11
C TYR A 112 27.75 -12.30 -50.91
N ASN A 113 27.07 -13.21 -50.19
CA ASN A 113 25.71 -13.61 -50.55
C ASN A 113 24.88 -13.83 -49.28
N GLU A 114 23.79 -13.08 -49.16
CA GLU A 114 22.80 -13.19 -48.09
C GLU A 114 22.05 -14.52 -48.20
N ASP A 115 22.53 -15.55 -47.52
CA ASP A 115 21.73 -16.75 -47.27
C ASP A 115 21.82 -17.15 -45.80
N LYS A 116 20.82 -16.68 -45.02
CA LYS A 116 20.59 -17.13 -43.64
C LYS A 116 20.59 -18.67 -43.59
N CYS A 117 21.57 -19.23 -42.86
CA CYS A 117 21.71 -20.66 -42.53
C CYS A 117 20.33 -21.30 -42.30
N CYS A 118 20.05 -22.43 -42.98
CA CYS A 118 18.85 -23.26 -42.79
C CYS A 118 18.57 -23.57 -41.30
N CYS A 119 19.63 -23.54 -40.50
CA CYS A 119 19.78 -23.69 -39.06
C CYS A 119 18.98 -22.63 -38.26
N CYS A 120 19.07 -21.35 -38.66
CA CYS A 120 18.44 -20.22 -37.97
C CYS A 120 16.95 -20.09 -38.33
N ARG A 121 16.56 -20.44 -39.57
CA ARG A 121 15.13 -20.54 -39.94
C ARG A 121 14.43 -21.70 -39.22
N LYS A 122 15.17 -22.79 -38.96
CA LYS A 122 14.67 -23.93 -38.15
C LYS A 122 14.46 -23.55 -36.69
N SER A 123 15.34 -22.74 -36.08
CA SER A 123 15.16 -22.29 -34.69
C SER A 123 14.05 -21.25 -34.53
N GLU A 124 13.94 -20.27 -35.42
CA GLU A 124 12.83 -19.28 -35.38
C GLU A 124 11.47 -19.94 -35.64
N SER A 125 11.40 -20.90 -36.58
CA SER A 125 10.17 -21.68 -36.80
C SER A 125 9.86 -22.63 -35.64
N GLN A 126 10.86 -23.19 -34.96
CA GLN A 126 10.66 -23.97 -33.73
C GLN A 126 10.16 -23.11 -32.58
N ILE A 127 10.70 -21.91 -32.38
CA ILE A 127 10.25 -20.99 -31.33
C ILE A 127 8.83 -20.52 -31.61
N ALA A 128 8.51 -20.13 -32.85
CA ALA A 128 7.15 -19.77 -33.23
C ALA A 128 6.17 -20.94 -33.04
N LYS A 129 6.59 -22.16 -33.35
CA LYS A 129 5.79 -23.38 -33.15
C LYS A 129 5.59 -23.70 -31.67
N LEU A 130 6.62 -23.55 -30.83
CA LEU A 130 6.55 -23.73 -29.38
C LEU A 130 5.69 -22.65 -28.71
N VAL A 131 5.73 -21.40 -29.19
CA VAL A 131 4.87 -20.31 -28.72
C VAL A 131 3.41 -20.58 -29.10
N ALA A 132 3.15 -21.05 -30.32
CA ALA A 132 1.82 -21.46 -30.75
C ALA A 132 1.30 -22.68 -29.97
N GLU A 133 2.14 -23.67 -29.70
CA GLU A 133 1.80 -24.82 -28.85
C GLU A 133 1.58 -24.40 -27.39
N ASN A 134 2.36 -23.45 -26.84
CA ASN A 134 2.12 -22.90 -25.50
C ASN A 134 0.79 -22.13 -25.42
N HIS A 135 0.48 -21.35 -26.46
CA HIS A 135 -0.80 -20.65 -26.54
C HIS A 135 -1.96 -21.63 -26.59
N LEU A 136 -1.87 -22.65 -27.45
CA LEU A 136 -2.88 -23.71 -27.56
C LEU A 136 -2.99 -24.53 -26.27
N LEU A 137 -1.89 -24.78 -25.56
CA LEU A 137 -1.90 -25.47 -24.27
C LEU A 137 -2.54 -24.62 -23.19
N ARG A 138 -2.27 -23.30 -23.12
CA ARG A 138 -2.94 -22.38 -22.19
C ARG A 138 -4.43 -22.25 -22.49
N GLU A 139 -4.79 -22.23 -23.77
CA GLU A 139 -6.18 -22.21 -24.21
C GLU A 139 -6.89 -23.54 -23.90
N LYS A 140 -6.21 -24.67 -24.07
CA LYS A 140 -6.72 -25.99 -23.65
C LYS A 140 -6.77 -26.15 -22.12
N LEU A 141 -5.82 -25.60 -21.38
CA LEU A 141 -5.84 -25.60 -19.91
C LEU A 141 -7.02 -24.76 -19.41
N SER A 142 -7.20 -23.56 -19.97
CA SER A 142 -8.37 -22.70 -19.73
C SER A 142 -9.67 -23.39 -20.11
N GLN A 143 -9.73 -24.08 -21.26
CA GLN A 143 -10.90 -24.86 -21.66
C GLN A 143 -11.13 -26.10 -20.79
N MET A 144 -10.09 -26.75 -20.28
CA MET A 144 -10.19 -27.88 -19.35
C MET A 144 -10.63 -27.42 -17.96
N ASP A 145 -10.10 -26.32 -17.45
CA ASP A 145 -10.53 -25.69 -16.20
C ASP A 145 -11.98 -25.22 -16.32
N MET A 146 -12.36 -24.65 -17.47
CA MET A 146 -13.73 -24.28 -17.80
C MET A 146 -14.64 -25.50 -17.96
N MET A 147 -14.18 -26.60 -18.59
CA MET A 147 -14.95 -27.84 -18.71
C MET A 147 -15.09 -28.57 -17.37
N HIS A 148 -14.08 -28.54 -16.50
CA HIS A 148 -14.14 -29.06 -15.15
C HIS A 148 -15.10 -28.23 -14.29
N ALA A 149 -15.06 -26.90 -14.41
CA ALA A 149 -16.02 -26.01 -13.78
C ALA A 149 -17.46 -26.23 -14.31
N ILE A 150 -17.64 -26.40 -15.63
CA ILE A 150 -18.93 -26.69 -16.27
C ILE A 150 -19.46 -28.08 -15.86
N SER A 151 -18.59 -29.08 -15.76
CA SER A 151 -18.97 -30.45 -15.37
C SER A 151 -19.34 -30.53 -13.89
N ALA A 152 -18.65 -29.79 -13.01
CA ALA A 152 -19.02 -29.64 -11.61
C ALA A 152 -20.32 -28.81 -11.44
N ALA A 153 -20.60 -27.90 -12.37
CA ALA A 153 -21.74 -26.97 -12.31
C ALA A 153 -23.04 -27.48 -12.95
N LYS A 154 -23.06 -28.63 -13.65
CA LYS A 154 -24.23 -29.13 -14.41
C LYS A 154 -25.42 -29.64 -13.58
N THR A 155 -25.38 -29.60 -12.25
CA THR A 155 -26.58 -29.66 -11.40
C THR A 155 -27.36 -28.35 -11.50
N SER A 156 -28.66 -28.43 -11.79
CA SER A 156 -29.48 -27.41 -12.47
C SER A 156 -29.67 -26.03 -11.79
N ILE A 157 -28.92 -25.70 -10.74
CA ILE A 157 -29.04 -24.49 -9.91
C ILE A 157 -27.92 -23.45 -10.21
N ASN A 158 -26.88 -23.79 -10.97
CA ASN A 158 -25.66 -22.96 -11.12
C ASN A 158 -25.65 -21.90 -12.24
N ARG A 159 -26.76 -21.69 -12.95
CA ARG A 159 -26.78 -20.77 -14.12
C ARG A 159 -26.57 -19.30 -13.73
N THR A 160 -26.89 -18.92 -12.49
CA THR A 160 -26.77 -17.55 -11.95
C THR A 160 -25.40 -17.22 -11.38
N ILE A 161 -24.61 -18.23 -10.99
CA ILE A 161 -23.24 -18.01 -10.47
C ILE A 161 -22.27 -17.72 -11.60
N LEU A 162 -22.39 -18.49 -12.70
CA LEU A 162 -21.55 -18.28 -13.88
C LEU A 162 -21.72 -16.86 -14.41
N THR A 163 -22.94 -16.36 -14.54
CA THR A 163 -23.20 -14.98 -15.00
C THR A 163 -22.55 -13.92 -14.09
N ALA A 164 -22.58 -14.10 -12.77
CA ALA A 164 -21.93 -13.15 -11.85
C ALA A 164 -20.40 -13.18 -11.95
N LEU A 165 -19.80 -14.38 -12.07
CA LEU A 165 -18.35 -14.53 -12.26
C LEU A 165 -17.89 -14.04 -13.64
N GLU A 166 -18.73 -14.17 -14.67
CA GLU A 166 -18.44 -13.71 -16.04
C GLU A 166 -18.51 -12.19 -16.14
N GLU A 167 -19.50 -11.55 -15.49
CA GLU A 167 -19.59 -10.10 -15.38
C GLU A 167 -18.37 -9.51 -14.65
N GLU A 168 -17.92 -10.17 -13.59
CA GLU A 168 -16.76 -9.74 -12.80
C GLU A 168 -15.43 -9.97 -13.52
N ARG A 169 -15.31 -11.09 -14.25
CA ARG A 169 -14.18 -11.35 -15.16
C ARG A 169 -14.11 -10.31 -16.27
N GLN A 170 -15.23 -9.97 -16.92
CA GLN A 170 -15.26 -8.93 -17.97
C GLN A 170 -14.85 -7.57 -17.42
N TYR A 171 -15.27 -7.24 -16.19
CA TYR A 171 -14.85 -6.03 -15.49
C TYR A 171 -13.33 -5.99 -15.25
N LEU A 172 -12.72 -7.11 -14.85
CA LEU A 172 -11.26 -7.23 -14.65
C LEU A 172 -10.47 -7.23 -15.97
N GLU A 173 -10.95 -7.92 -17.00
CA GLU A 173 -10.28 -8.00 -18.31
C GLU A 173 -10.21 -6.63 -19.02
N GLN A 174 -11.23 -5.78 -18.88
CA GLN A 174 -11.24 -4.41 -19.43
C GLN A 174 -10.14 -3.52 -18.82
N ALA A 175 -9.67 -3.82 -17.60
CA ALA A 175 -8.58 -3.09 -16.95
C ALA A 175 -7.18 -3.52 -17.44
N MET A 176 -7.06 -4.60 -18.23
CA MET A 176 -5.79 -5.28 -18.52
C MET A 176 -5.27 -5.14 -19.96
N LEU A 177 -5.77 -4.20 -20.77
CA LEU A 177 -5.31 -4.06 -22.16
C LEU A 177 -3.79 -3.77 -22.23
N PRO A 178 -2.98 -4.63 -22.88
CA PRO A 178 -1.54 -4.47 -22.92
C PRO A 178 -1.12 -3.34 -23.86
N VAL A 179 -0.21 -2.49 -23.41
CA VAL A 179 0.52 -1.55 -24.27
C VAL A 179 1.65 -2.32 -24.96
N SER A 180 1.56 -2.50 -26.28
CA SER A 180 2.61 -3.17 -27.06
C SER A 180 3.83 -2.27 -27.20
N TYR A 181 4.99 -2.71 -26.70
CA TYR A 181 6.29 -2.07 -26.93
C TYR A 181 7.01 -2.76 -28.10
N LYS A 182 7.52 -1.98 -29.05
CA LYS A 182 8.36 -2.49 -30.15
C LYS A 182 9.83 -2.16 -29.84
N PHE A 183 10.68 -3.18 -29.77
CA PHE A 183 12.12 -2.98 -29.75
C PHE A 183 12.64 -2.57 -31.14
N PRO A 184 13.65 -1.68 -31.23
CA PRO A 184 14.37 -1.45 -32.48
C PRO A 184 15.07 -2.75 -32.90
N LYS A 185 14.98 -3.10 -34.18
CA LYS A 185 15.82 -4.14 -34.79
C LYS A 185 17.17 -3.52 -35.14
N GLU A 186 18.24 -4.32 -35.00
CA GLU A 186 19.62 -4.08 -35.47
C GLU A 186 20.62 -3.61 -34.39
N ALA A 187 20.97 -4.50 -33.45
CA ALA A 187 22.25 -4.42 -32.73
C ALA A 187 22.90 -5.81 -32.68
N ASP A 188 24.20 -5.88 -32.96
CA ASP A 188 24.99 -7.11 -32.87
C ASP A 188 25.11 -7.56 -31.40
N TYR A 189 24.86 -8.84 -31.14
CA TYR A 189 24.81 -9.40 -29.78
C TYR A 189 26.15 -9.29 -29.05
N SER A 190 27.26 -9.27 -29.80
CA SER A 190 28.64 -9.09 -29.32
C SER A 190 28.96 -7.67 -28.84
N GLU A 191 28.22 -6.67 -29.33
CA GLU A 191 28.45 -5.25 -29.05
C GLU A 191 27.50 -4.69 -27.98
N LEU A 192 26.57 -5.51 -27.48
CA LEU A 192 25.72 -5.15 -26.36
C LEU A 192 26.55 -5.10 -25.08
N PRO A 193 26.46 -4.04 -24.26
CA PRO A 193 27.05 -4.07 -22.92
C PRO A 193 26.57 -5.33 -22.19
N THR A 194 27.45 -5.96 -21.40
CA THR A 194 27.14 -7.18 -20.61
C THR A 194 26.04 -6.97 -19.55
N TYR A 195 25.46 -5.77 -19.51
CA TYR A 195 24.28 -5.37 -18.79
C TYR A 195 23.32 -4.67 -19.78
N PRO A 196 22.02 -5.01 -19.81
CA PRO A 196 21.07 -4.31 -20.66
C PRO A 196 21.02 -2.83 -20.26
N LYS A 197 21.14 -1.92 -21.23
CA LYS A 197 20.66 -0.54 -21.06
C LYS A 197 19.16 -0.65 -20.75
N ARG A 198 18.79 -0.38 -19.50
CA ARG A 198 17.39 -0.48 -19.08
C ARG A 198 16.59 0.59 -19.81
N PRO A 199 15.34 0.30 -20.20
CA PRO A 199 14.44 1.34 -20.68
C PRO A 199 14.36 2.44 -19.63
N HIS A 200 14.70 3.66 -20.01
CA HIS A 200 14.29 4.84 -19.27
C HIS A 200 12.77 4.94 -19.50
N PHE A 201 11.97 4.60 -18.49
CA PHE A 201 10.52 4.77 -18.59
C PHE A 201 10.21 6.25 -18.33
N ASP A 202 10.45 7.11 -19.31
CA ASP A 202 10.20 8.57 -19.23
C ASP A 202 8.72 8.91 -18.98
N HIS A 203 7.83 7.91 -19.08
CA HIS A 203 6.43 8.02 -18.71
C HIS A 203 6.08 6.92 -17.70
N ALA A 204 5.84 7.31 -16.45
CA ALA A 204 5.31 6.42 -15.43
C ALA A 204 3.98 5.81 -15.91
N ALA A 205 3.85 4.49 -15.83
CA ALA A 205 2.61 3.81 -16.18
C ALA A 205 1.46 4.35 -15.32
N LYS A 206 0.32 4.69 -15.93
CA LYS A 206 -0.82 5.27 -15.19
C LYS A 206 -1.52 4.26 -14.29
N HIS A 207 -1.50 2.97 -14.64
CA HIS A 207 -2.24 1.95 -13.90
C HIS A 207 -1.52 1.52 -12.60
N PRO A 208 -2.18 1.51 -11.42
CA PRO A 208 -1.56 1.14 -10.15
C PRO A 208 -0.86 -0.23 -10.18
N SER A 209 -1.48 -1.26 -10.78
CA SER A 209 -0.88 -2.60 -10.93
C SER A 209 0.45 -2.60 -11.69
N THR A 210 0.66 -1.66 -12.61
CA THR A 210 1.95 -1.53 -13.31
C THR A 210 2.93 -0.75 -12.44
N GLN A 211 2.49 0.36 -11.84
CA GLN A 211 3.32 1.20 -10.96
C GLN A 211 4.00 0.37 -9.86
N VAL A 212 3.25 -0.48 -9.17
CA VAL A 212 3.80 -1.29 -8.06
C VAL A 212 4.92 -2.24 -8.49
N VAL A 213 4.98 -2.63 -9.77
CA VAL A 213 5.99 -3.57 -10.30
C VAL A 213 7.21 -2.84 -10.85
N ILE A 214 6.98 -1.77 -11.64
CA ILE A 214 8.05 -1.09 -12.39
C ILE A 214 8.72 0.05 -11.64
N PHE A 215 8.17 0.45 -10.49
CA PHE A 215 8.68 1.60 -9.74
C PHE A 215 10.18 1.47 -9.44
N ASP A 216 10.92 2.48 -9.87
CA ASP A 216 12.33 2.69 -9.55
C ASP A 216 12.44 3.70 -8.40
N GLY A 217 12.77 3.21 -7.21
CA GLY A 217 12.91 4.02 -6.01
C GLY A 217 14.24 4.74 -5.88
N CYS A 218 15.21 4.45 -6.76
CA CYS A 218 16.56 5.00 -6.70
C CYS A 218 17.16 5.26 -8.09
N PRO A 219 16.48 6.05 -8.95
CA PRO A 219 16.92 6.25 -10.33
C PRO A 219 18.30 6.93 -10.45
N ASN A 220 18.67 7.74 -9.46
CA ASN A 220 19.93 8.49 -9.41
C ASN A 220 21.02 7.81 -8.55
N ASP A 221 20.82 6.58 -8.09
CA ASP A 221 21.85 5.86 -7.35
C ASP A 221 23.04 5.52 -8.29
N PRO A 222 24.29 5.84 -7.90
CA PRO A 222 25.45 5.72 -8.79
C PRO A 222 25.74 4.28 -9.22
N TYR A 223 25.21 3.28 -8.53
CA TYR A 223 25.39 1.87 -8.87
C TYR A 223 24.22 1.31 -9.68
N HIS A 224 23.19 2.11 -9.97
CA HIS A 224 21.99 1.74 -10.73
C HIS A 224 21.41 0.36 -10.33
N PRO A 225 21.12 0.13 -9.04
CA PRO A 225 20.67 -1.18 -8.58
C PRO A 225 19.30 -1.55 -9.20
N SER A 226 19.02 -2.84 -9.34
CA SER A 226 17.72 -3.33 -9.84
C SER A 226 16.60 -3.27 -8.80
N SER A 227 16.96 -3.06 -7.54
CA SER A 227 16.05 -2.97 -6.40
C SER A 227 16.59 -1.96 -5.42
N MET A 228 15.71 -1.28 -4.70
CA MET A 228 16.09 -0.25 -3.74
C MET A 228 17.09 -0.80 -2.70
N PRO A 229 18.30 -0.22 -2.58
CA PRO A 229 19.22 -0.54 -1.49
C PRO A 229 18.63 -0.19 -0.13
N ILE A 230 19.10 -0.88 0.91
CA ILE A 230 18.69 -0.63 2.29
C ILE A 230 19.69 0.34 2.93
N TYR A 231 19.30 1.60 3.06
CA TYR A 231 20.10 2.63 3.72
C TYR A 231 19.88 2.55 5.25
N GLN A 232 20.51 1.56 5.89
CA GLN A 232 20.36 1.30 7.34
C GLN A 232 21.05 2.33 8.25
N THR A 233 21.89 3.22 7.69
CA THR A 233 22.64 4.23 8.43
C THR A 233 21.75 5.21 9.18
N ALA A 234 22.26 5.76 10.29
CA ALA A 234 21.58 6.80 11.05
C ALA A 234 21.85 8.22 10.51
N THR A 235 23.05 8.47 9.99
CA THR A 235 23.51 9.80 9.55
C THR A 235 24.08 9.78 8.15
N PHE A 236 24.10 10.95 7.52
CA PHE A 236 24.65 11.20 6.19
C PHE A 236 25.66 12.34 6.26
N VAL A 237 26.82 12.16 5.63
CA VAL A 237 27.86 13.19 5.58
C VAL A 237 27.34 14.37 4.75
N GLN A 238 27.45 15.59 5.29
CA GLN A 238 27.07 16.81 4.59
C GLN A 238 28.18 17.24 3.63
N PRO A 239 27.84 17.84 2.47
CA PRO A 239 28.84 18.29 1.49
C PRO A 239 29.74 19.40 2.06
N ASP A 240 29.19 20.28 2.89
CA ASP A 240 29.89 21.39 3.53
C ASP A 240 29.21 21.76 4.87
N ILE A 241 29.76 22.74 5.61
CA ILE A 241 29.16 23.29 6.84
C ILE A 241 27.99 24.26 6.54
N GLU A 242 27.99 24.90 5.37
CA GLU A 242 26.94 25.84 4.94
C GLU A 242 25.90 25.20 4.00
N GLU A 243 26.14 23.99 3.51
CA GLU A 243 25.28 23.29 2.55
C GLU A 243 24.73 21.97 3.12
N PHE A 244 23.42 21.77 2.99
CA PHE A 244 22.78 20.51 3.37
C PHE A 244 22.60 19.59 2.16
N GLY A 245 23.01 18.33 2.32
CA GLY A 245 22.65 17.26 1.40
C GLY A 245 21.14 16.95 1.48
N PRO A 246 20.63 16.07 0.61
CA PRO A 246 19.22 15.66 0.61
C PRO A 246 18.80 14.92 1.89
N TYR A 247 19.77 14.36 2.62
CA TYR A 247 19.56 13.69 3.89
C TYR A 247 20.67 14.08 4.87
N ASP A 248 20.32 14.22 6.14
CA ASP A 248 21.21 14.49 7.26
C ASP A 248 21.12 13.38 8.32
N TYR A 249 19.90 13.01 8.68
CA TYR A 249 19.58 12.08 9.76
C TYR A 249 18.35 11.23 9.41
N SER A 250 18.45 9.91 9.53
CA SER A 250 17.42 8.95 9.07
C SER A 250 16.04 9.11 9.73
N ARG A 251 15.96 9.71 10.92
CA ARG A 251 14.67 10.08 11.54
C ARG A 251 13.94 11.16 10.74
N SER A 252 14.67 12.15 10.21
CA SER A 252 14.13 13.24 9.38
C SER A 252 13.81 12.75 7.98
N GLY A 253 14.75 12.04 7.34
CA GLY A 253 14.60 11.52 5.98
C GLY A 253 15.57 10.39 5.71
N ASN A 254 15.17 9.39 4.93
CA ASN A 254 16.00 8.24 4.59
C ASN A 254 15.70 7.80 3.14
N PRO A 255 16.71 7.52 2.29
CA PRO A 255 16.48 7.16 0.89
C PRO A 255 15.52 5.98 0.69
N THR A 256 15.63 4.92 1.49
CA THR A 256 14.75 3.75 1.40
C THR A 256 13.32 4.08 1.80
N ARG A 257 13.14 4.98 2.79
CA ARG A 257 11.82 5.47 3.20
C ARG A 257 11.22 6.41 2.15
N THR A 258 12.00 7.34 1.62
CA THR A 258 11.57 8.24 0.55
C THR A 258 11.09 7.47 -0.67
N ALA A 259 11.78 6.38 -1.06
CA ALA A 259 11.33 5.52 -2.14
C ALA A 259 9.91 4.96 -1.94
N ILE A 260 9.60 4.40 -0.76
CA ILE A 260 8.27 3.85 -0.50
C ILE A 260 7.21 4.96 -0.33
N GLU A 261 7.57 6.09 0.28
CA GLU A 261 6.73 7.28 0.38
C GLU A 261 6.35 7.81 -1.00
N THR A 262 7.30 7.92 -1.92
CA THR A 262 7.04 8.32 -3.32
C THR A 262 6.11 7.33 -4.03
N LEU A 263 6.35 6.02 -3.88
CA LEU A 263 5.48 5.02 -4.51
C LEU A 263 4.04 5.13 -3.99
N VAL A 264 3.85 5.19 -2.67
CA VAL A 264 2.50 5.28 -2.08
C VAL A 264 1.82 6.60 -2.45
N ALA A 265 2.56 7.72 -2.49
CA ALA A 265 2.03 8.99 -2.96
C ALA A 265 1.52 8.89 -4.41
N ASN A 266 2.28 8.25 -5.30
CA ASN A 266 1.88 8.04 -6.69
C ASN A 266 0.61 7.18 -6.81
N LEU A 267 0.51 6.13 -6.00
CA LEU A 267 -0.67 5.23 -6.01
C LEU A 267 -1.95 5.93 -5.54
N GLU A 268 -1.84 6.81 -4.53
CA GLU A 268 -2.95 7.59 -4.00
C GLU A 268 -3.25 8.87 -4.80
N GLY A 269 -2.41 9.22 -5.78
CA GLY A 269 -2.47 10.54 -6.42
C GLY A 269 -2.28 11.68 -5.41
N ALA A 270 -1.50 11.43 -4.36
CA ALA A 270 -1.25 12.36 -3.27
C ALA A 270 -0.15 13.36 -3.64
N HIS A 271 -0.16 14.52 -3.01
CA HIS A 271 0.95 15.46 -3.11
C HIS A 271 2.20 14.89 -2.41
N ALA A 272 2.02 14.26 -1.25
CA ALA A 272 3.06 13.53 -0.55
C ALA A 272 2.46 12.40 0.29
N ALA A 273 3.29 11.42 0.64
CA ALA A 273 2.95 10.40 1.63
C ALA A 273 4.08 10.26 2.64
N PHE A 274 3.73 9.88 3.86
CA PHE A 274 4.67 9.76 4.99
C PHE A 274 4.53 8.38 5.61
N ALA A 275 5.64 7.65 5.76
CA ALA A 275 5.66 6.30 6.29
C ALA A 275 5.94 6.28 7.80
N PHE A 276 5.11 5.57 8.54
CA PHE A 276 5.14 5.47 10.01
C PHE A 276 5.36 4.03 10.46
N SER A 277 5.89 3.85 11.66
CA SER A 277 6.15 2.54 12.27
C SER A 277 4.91 1.65 12.46
N SER A 278 3.71 2.23 12.40
CA SER A 278 2.44 1.50 12.39
C SER A 278 1.30 2.38 11.89
N GLY A 279 0.16 1.77 11.53
CA GLY A 279 -1.09 2.51 11.28
C GLY A 279 -1.53 3.36 12.47
N MET A 280 -1.29 2.90 13.71
CA MET A 280 -1.60 3.69 14.91
C MET A 280 -0.68 4.89 15.08
N ALA A 281 0.59 4.79 14.68
CA ALA A 281 1.50 5.92 14.67
C ALA A 281 1.04 6.99 13.65
N ALA A 282 0.59 6.56 12.47
CA ALA A 282 -0.02 7.45 11.48
C ALA A 282 -1.30 8.13 12.03
N LEU A 283 -2.23 7.37 12.62
CA LEU A 283 -3.45 7.94 13.21
C LEU A 283 -3.15 8.89 14.39
N GLN A 284 -2.17 8.57 15.23
CA GLN A 284 -1.72 9.47 16.30
C GLN A 284 -1.18 10.77 15.73
N THR A 285 -0.33 10.71 14.71
CA THR A 285 0.22 11.89 14.04
C THR A 285 -0.90 12.73 13.41
N LEU A 286 -1.87 12.10 12.73
CA LEU A 286 -3.06 12.77 12.20
C LEU A 286 -3.83 13.52 13.30
N VAL A 287 -4.14 12.86 14.43
CA VAL A 287 -4.85 13.50 15.54
C VAL A 287 -4.07 14.71 16.08
N THR A 288 -2.74 14.61 16.17
CA THR A 288 -1.89 15.71 16.67
C THR A 288 -1.65 16.84 15.67
N THR A 289 -2.27 16.78 14.48
CA THR A 289 -2.42 17.98 13.63
C THR A 289 -3.41 18.98 14.24
N LEU A 290 -4.32 18.49 15.08
CA LEU A 290 -5.27 19.29 15.85
C LEU A 290 -4.63 19.85 17.12
N LYS A 291 -5.29 20.85 17.71
CA LYS A 291 -4.85 21.54 18.92
C LYS A 291 -5.92 21.47 20.00
N ALA A 292 -5.53 21.73 21.25
CA ALA A 292 -6.48 21.84 22.35
C ALA A 292 -7.58 22.87 22.01
N GLY A 293 -8.84 22.51 22.24
CA GLY A 293 -10.02 23.28 21.86
C GLY A 293 -10.64 22.88 20.52
N ASP A 294 -9.92 22.18 19.64
CA ASP A 294 -10.49 21.67 18.40
C ASP A 294 -11.45 20.49 18.65
N VAL A 295 -12.33 20.25 17.69
CA VAL A 295 -13.24 19.10 17.67
C VAL A 295 -12.90 18.17 16.51
N ILE A 296 -12.79 16.87 16.80
CA ILE A 296 -12.75 15.80 15.81
C ILE A 296 -14.10 15.07 15.78
N LEU A 297 -14.70 15.01 14.60
CA LEU A 297 -15.83 14.11 14.32
C LEU A 297 -15.25 12.79 13.81
N ALA A 298 -15.73 11.65 14.31
CA ALA A 298 -15.21 10.34 13.93
C ALA A 298 -16.36 9.35 13.69
N SER A 299 -16.20 8.41 12.77
CA SER A 299 -17.18 7.32 12.59
C SER A 299 -17.46 6.61 13.93
N SER A 300 -18.72 6.31 14.21
CA SER A 300 -19.11 5.52 15.39
C SER A 300 -18.83 4.03 15.23
N ASP A 301 -18.52 3.59 14.00
CA ASP A 301 -18.05 2.24 13.66
C ASP A 301 -16.65 2.37 13.07
N LEU A 302 -15.65 2.23 13.92
CA LEU A 302 -14.23 2.35 13.60
C LEU A 302 -13.48 1.14 14.13
N TYR A 303 -12.32 0.88 13.53
CA TYR A 303 -11.30 0.07 14.15
C TYR A 303 -11.12 0.39 15.65
N GLY A 304 -11.24 -0.63 16.50
CA GLY A 304 -11.15 -0.50 17.96
C GLY A 304 -9.87 0.18 18.49
N GLY A 305 -8.75 0.11 17.76
CA GLY A 305 -7.54 0.85 18.12
C GLY A 305 -7.68 2.37 17.95
N MET A 306 -8.39 2.83 16.91
CA MET A 306 -8.71 4.25 16.72
C MET A 306 -9.69 4.73 17.79
N HIS A 307 -10.71 3.94 18.13
CA HIS A 307 -11.61 4.27 19.24
C HIS A 307 -10.84 4.45 20.57
N ARG A 308 -9.88 3.56 20.88
CA ARG A 308 -9.02 3.67 22.07
C ARG A 308 -8.17 4.93 22.03
N LEU A 309 -7.54 5.24 20.89
CA LEU A 309 -6.76 6.46 20.69
C LEU A 309 -7.61 7.70 20.99
N LEU A 310 -8.80 7.79 20.38
CA LEU A 310 -9.70 8.93 20.55
C LEU A 310 -10.20 9.10 21.99
N THR A 311 -10.67 8.02 22.59
CA THR A 311 -11.33 8.09 23.91
C THR A 311 -10.35 8.22 25.07
N GLN A 312 -9.16 7.62 24.97
CA GLN A 312 -8.22 7.54 26.10
C GLN A 312 -7.04 8.50 25.98
N ILE A 313 -6.62 8.88 24.77
CA ILE A 313 -5.46 9.76 24.56
C ILE A 313 -5.90 11.12 24.03
N THR A 314 -6.63 11.16 22.91
CA THR A 314 -7.02 12.42 22.25
C THR A 314 -7.82 13.34 23.17
N SER A 315 -8.74 12.76 23.96
CA SER A 315 -9.54 13.50 24.96
C SER A 315 -8.67 14.18 26.03
N GLN A 316 -7.53 13.60 26.40
CA GLN A 316 -6.59 14.17 27.37
C GLN A 316 -5.76 15.32 26.80
N LEU A 317 -5.66 15.43 25.47
CA LEU A 317 -4.96 16.51 24.77
C LEU A 317 -5.81 17.79 24.66
N GLY A 318 -6.99 17.82 25.29
CA GLY A 318 -7.93 18.93 25.19
C GLY A 318 -8.67 19.00 23.84
N ILE A 319 -8.62 17.94 23.04
CA ILE A 319 -9.37 17.81 21.78
C ILE A 319 -10.69 17.11 22.07
N LYS A 320 -11.81 17.73 21.67
CA LYS A 320 -13.14 17.13 21.85
C LYS A 320 -13.38 16.08 20.76
N VAL A 321 -13.83 14.89 21.16
CA VAL A 321 -14.21 13.81 20.24
C VAL A 321 -15.73 13.70 20.18
N VAL A 322 -16.28 13.60 18.97
CA VAL A 322 -17.71 13.33 18.75
C VAL A 322 -17.84 12.18 17.75
N PHE A 323 -18.53 11.11 18.15
CA PHE A 323 -18.80 9.96 17.28
C PHE A 323 -20.09 10.17 16.49
N VAL A 324 -20.04 9.87 15.19
CA VAL A 324 -21.13 10.12 14.23
C VAL A 324 -21.34 8.88 13.36
N ALA A 325 -22.59 8.53 13.06
CA ALA A 325 -22.92 7.50 12.07
C ALA A 325 -22.65 8.04 10.65
N VAL A 326 -21.40 8.03 10.20
CA VAL A 326 -20.96 8.74 8.98
C VAL A 326 -21.52 8.16 7.67
N TRP A 327 -22.09 6.96 7.70
CA TRP A 327 -22.86 6.38 6.59
C TRP A 327 -24.23 7.04 6.41
N ASP A 328 -24.67 7.87 7.35
CA ASP A 328 -25.85 8.72 7.23
C ASP A 328 -25.42 10.18 7.06
N THR A 329 -25.63 10.72 5.86
CA THR A 329 -25.24 12.11 5.52
C THR A 329 -25.99 13.15 6.33
N GLU A 330 -27.21 12.87 6.81
CA GLU A 330 -27.96 13.80 7.66
C GLU A 330 -27.39 13.82 9.07
N ALA A 331 -26.97 12.66 9.61
CA ALA A 331 -26.24 12.61 10.87
C ALA A 331 -24.93 13.41 10.81
N VAL A 332 -24.21 13.35 9.68
CA VAL A 332 -22.99 14.16 9.44
C VAL A 332 -23.33 15.65 9.42
N ARG A 333 -24.36 16.07 8.67
CA ARG A 333 -24.80 17.47 8.60
C ARG A 333 -25.15 18.02 9.99
N LYS A 334 -25.96 17.27 10.74
CA LYS A 334 -26.35 17.64 12.10
C LYS A 334 -25.14 17.79 13.03
N ALA A 335 -24.22 16.82 13.00
CA ALA A 335 -23.03 16.85 13.87
C ALA A 335 -22.12 18.05 13.58
N LEU A 336 -21.96 18.45 12.32
CA LEU A 336 -21.17 19.63 11.93
C LEU A 336 -21.83 20.92 12.40
N VAL A 337 -23.16 21.04 12.27
CA VAL A 337 -23.91 22.21 12.77
C VAL A 337 -23.81 22.33 14.30
N GLU A 338 -23.92 21.22 15.02
CA GLU A 338 -23.83 21.19 16.49
C GLU A 338 -22.41 21.41 17.02
N ASN A 339 -21.38 21.29 16.16
CA ASN A 339 -19.97 21.40 16.56
C ASN A 339 -19.20 22.37 15.63
N PRO A 340 -19.41 23.69 15.72
CA PRO A 340 -18.73 24.68 14.87
C PRO A 340 -17.20 24.74 15.08
N GLY A 341 -16.69 24.13 16.17
CA GLY A 341 -15.26 23.93 16.41
C GLY A 341 -14.65 22.71 15.70
N ALA A 342 -15.43 21.99 14.87
CA ALA A 342 -14.92 20.87 14.09
C ALA A 342 -13.80 21.31 13.15
N ARG A 343 -12.73 20.51 13.11
CA ARG A 343 -11.57 20.73 12.22
C ARG A 343 -11.22 19.51 11.40
N LEU A 344 -11.55 18.32 11.89
CA LEU A 344 -11.33 17.06 11.19
C LEU A 344 -12.56 16.15 11.33
N LEU A 345 -12.95 15.55 10.21
CA LEU A 345 -13.87 14.43 10.14
C LEU A 345 -13.11 13.18 9.71
N HIS A 346 -13.13 12.12 10.52
CA HIS A 346 -12.42 10.87 10.27
C HIS A 346 -13.37 9.71 9.94
N LEU A 347 -13.09 9.03 8.84
CA LEU A 347 -13.95 8.04 8.20
C LEU A 347 -13.24 6.70 8.00
N GLU A 348 -14.01 5.64 7.78
CA GLU A 348 -13.56 4.34 7.27
C GLU A 348 -14.63 3.82 6.31
N SER A 349 -14.25 3.30 5.13
CA SER A 349 -15.21 2.67 4.22
C SER A 349 -14.57 1.60 3.31
N PRO A 350 -15.11 0.37 3.28
CA PRO A 350 -16.10 -0.18 4.19
C PRO A 350 -15.62 -0.14 5.66
N THR A 351 -16.53 0.03 6.62
CA THR A 351 -16.14 0.07 8.05
C THR A 351 -15.72 -1.31 8.56
N ASN A 352 -14.78 -1.36 9.50
CA ASN A 352 -14.40 -2.58 10.20
C ASN A 352 -15.09 -2.63 11.59
N PRO A 353 -15.87 -3.67 11.92
CA PRO A 353 -16.04 -4.93 11.19
C PRO A 353 -17.36 -5.10 10.43
N LEU A 354 -18.27 -4.11 10.42
CA LEU A 354 -19.62 -4.29 9.86
C LEU A 354 -19.76 -3.95 8.37
N MET A 355 -18.67 -3.58 7.72
CA MET A 355 -18.57 -3.32 6.28
C MET A 355 -19.59 -2.30 5.79
N ARG A 356 -19.91 -1.29 6.61
CA ARG A 356 -20.84 -0.23 6.23
C ARG A 356 -20.23 0.66 5.16
N ILE A 357 -21.05 1.08 4.20
CA ILE A 357 -20.62 1.89 3.07
C ILE A 357 -20.91 3.36 3.38
N VAL A 358 -19.89 4.21 3.19
CA VAL A 358 -19.98 5.65 3.36
C VAL A 358 -19.98 6.30 1.99
N ASN A 359 -20.88 7.25 1.74
CA ASN A 359 -20.82 8.07 0.53
C ASN A 359 -19.68 9.10 0.67
N ILE A 360 -18.48 8.73 0.22
CA ILE A 360 -17.26 9.50 0.48
C ILE A 360 -17.38 10.90 -0.11
N ARG A 361 -17.89 11.00 -1.35
CA ARG A 361 -18.05 12.28 -2.06
C ARG A 361 -19.00 13.22 -1.32
N ALA A 362 -20.19 12.73 -0.97
CA ALA A 362 -21.19 13.54 -0.28
C ALA A 362 -20.70 13.99 1.10
N VAL A 363 -20.02 13.11 1.84
CA VAL A 363 -19.46 13.47 3.15
C VAL A 363 -18.36 14.53 3.02
N CYS A 364 -17.48 14.42 2.01
CA CYS A 364 -16.46 15.44 1.75
C CYS A 364 -17.10 16.79 1.42
N GLU A 365 -18.09 16.82 0.52
CA GLU A 365 -18.82 18.04 0.15
C GLU A 365 -19.47 18.71 1.39
N ILE A 366 -20.13 17.93 2.25
CA ILE A 366 -20.78 18.43 3.47
C ILE A 366 -19.74 18.98 4.46
N ALA A 367 -18.64 18.27 4.69
CA ALA A 367 -17.59 18.69 5.62
C ALA A 367 -16.86 19.95 5.14
N HIS A 368 -16.52 20.01 3.85
CA HIS A 368 -15.85 21.17 3.24
C HIS A 368 -16.72 22.42 3.24
N ALA A 369 -18.05 22.29 3.10
CA ALA A 369 -18.98 23.41 3.27
C ALA A 369 -18.93 24.04 4.67
N HIS A 370 -18.39 23.32 5.67
CA HIS A 370 -18.18 23.80 7.04
C HIS A 370 -16.69 24.10 7.34
N ASN A 371 -15.81 24.12 6.33
CA ASN A 371 -14.36 24.25 6.48
C ASN A 371 -13.71 23.17 7.36
N VAL A 372 -14.23 21.94 7.30
CA VAL A 372 -13.71 20.78 8.04
C VAL A 372 -12.97 19.85 7.09
N LYS A 373 -11.72 19.51 7.40
CA LYS A 373 -10.93 18.54 6.61
C LYS A 373 -11.47 17.13 6.80
N VAL A 374 -11.31 16.28 5.78
CA VAL A 374 -11.73 14.89 5.81
C VAL A 374 -10.53 13.96 5.72
N SER A 375 -10.44 13.04 6.67
CA SER A 375 -9.50 11.92 6.63
C SER A 375 -10.26 10.61 6.51
N ILE A 376 -9.69 9.65 5.79
CA ILE A 376 -10.25 8.31 5.67
C ILE A 376 -9.17 7.25 5.88
N ASP A 377 -9.47 6.27 6.71
CA ASP A 377 -8.71 5.03 6.76
C ASP A 377 -9.10 4.15 5.56
N ASN A 378 -8.18 4.07 4.59
CA ASN A 378 -8.33 3.35 3.33
C ASN A 378 -7.74 1.92 3.40
N THR A 379 -7.43 1.43 4.61
CA THR A 379 -6.78 0.13 4.82
C THR A 379 -7.58 -1.03 4.21
N MET A 380 -8.91 -0.97 4.23
CA MET A 380 -9.78 -2.06 3.76
C MET A 380 -9.77 -2.24 2.24
N MET A 381 -9.54 -1.17 1.48
CA MET A 381 -9.57 -1.20 0.02
C MET A 381 -8.19 -1.13 -0.60
N SER A 382 -7.21 -0.52 0.10
CA SER A 382 -5.90 -0.17 -0.44
C SER A 382 -6.01 0.83 -1.61
N PRO A 383 -4.90 1.48 -2.03
CA PRO A 383 -4.94 2.42 -3.16
C PRO A 383 -5.19 1.70 -4.50
N LEU A 384 -5.18 0.37 -4.53
CA LEU A 384 -5.56 -0.41 -5.71
C LEU A 384 -7.06 -0.32 -6.02
N ARG A 385 -7.91 -0.28 -4.98
CA ARG A 385 -9.37 -0.35 -5.13
C ARG A 385 -10.10 0.93 -4.81
N CYS A 386 -9.53 1.83 -4.03
CA CYS A 386 -10.11 3.13 -3.73
C CYS A 386 -8.99 4.17 -3.64
N ILE A 387 -9.18 5.31 -4.29
CA ILE A 387 -8.27 6.46 -4.22
C ILE A 387 -9.06 7.62 -3.59
N PRO A 388 -9.12 7.72 -2.26
CA PRO A 388 -10.07 8.62 -1.60
C PRO A 388 -9.75 10.10 -1.79
N LEU A 389 -8.48 10.45 -2.04
CA LEU A 389 -8.09 11.84 -2.34
C LEU A 389 -8.77 12.36 -3.62
N ALA A 390 -8.98 11.47 -4.61
CA ALA A 390 -9.73 11.76 -5.82
C ALA A 390 -11.25 11.86 -5.59
N LEU A 391 -11.75 11.28 -4.49
CA LEU A 391 -13.15 11.36 -4.08
C LEU A 391 -13.46 12.57 -3.19
N GLY A 392 -12.45 13.36 -2.83
CA GLY A 392 -12.61 14.61 -2.08
C GLY A 392 -11.89 14.64 -0.74
N CYS A 393 -11.34 13.53 -0.23
CA CYS A 393 -10.65 13.54 1.06
C CYS A 393 -9.37 14.39 1.02
N ASP A 394 -8.99 14.93 2.18
CA ASP A 394 -7.74 15.69 2.39
C ASP A 394 -6.59 14.76 2.81
N TYR A 395 -6.92 13.71 3.56
CA TYR A 395 -5.99 12.68 4.01
C TYR A 395 -6.48 11.27 3.68
N SER A 396 -5.59 10.43 3.14
CA SER A 396 -5.78 8.97 3.05
C SER A 396 -4.80 8.28 3.98
N ILE A 397 -5.32 7.46 4.90
CA ILE A 397 -4.55 6.78 5.94
C ILE A 397 -4.52 5.29 5.62
N HIS A 398 -3.38 4.66 5.84
CA HIS A 398 -3.25 3.20 5.72
C HIS A 398 -2.61 2.61 6.97
N SER A 399 -3.09 1.45 7.39
CA SER A 399 -2.26 0.43 8.02
C SER A 399 -1.64 -0.44 6.92
N ALA A 400 -0.46 -0.04 6.47
CA ALA A 400 0.30 -0.79 5.47
C ALA A 400 0.74 -2.18 5.97
N THR A 401 0.64 -2.47 7.27
CA THR A 401 0.69 -3.82 7.86
C THR A 401 -0.22 -4.83 7.15
N LYS A 402 -1.31 -4.36 6.51
CA LYS A 402 -2.34 -5.19 5.89
C LYS A 402 -2.01 -5.48 4.42
N PHE A 403 -2.85 -5.03 3.47
CA PHE A 403 -2.72 -5.36 2.06
C PHE A 403 -1.40 -4.89 1.42
N LEU A 404 -0.92 -3.69 1.80
CA LEU A 404 0.30 -3.12 1.21
C LEU A 404 1.52 -4.03 1.49
N CYS A 405 1.75 -4.39 2.75
CA CYS A 405 2.74 -5.41 3.11
C CYS A 405 2.36 -6.78 2.54
N GLY A 406 1.19 -7.30 2.93
CA GLY A 406 0.63 -8.56 2.43
C GLY A 406 1.23 -9.83 3.01
N HIS A 407 2.26 -9.75 3.86
CA HIS A 407 3.06 -10.91 4.29
C HIS A 407 3.06 -11.14 5.81
N SER A 408 2.30 -10.35 6.58
CA SER A 408 2.20 -10.48 8.05
C SER A 408 3.54 -10.39 8.81
N ASP A 409 4.56 -9.74 8.25
CA ASP A 409 5.93 -9.74 8.77
C ASP A 409 6.49 -8.34 9.11
N THR A 410 5.75 -7.26 8.82
CA THR A 410 6.13 -5.90 9.24
C THR A 410 4.91 -5.04 9.57
N MET A 411 5.07 -4.13 10.53
CA MET A 411 4.08 -3.11 10.86
C MET A 411 4.41 -1.82 10.15
N CYS A 412 3.40 -1.18 9.57
CA CYS A 412 3.58 0.07 8.87
C CYS A 412 2.28 0.86 8.80
N GLY A 413 2.38 2.19 8.77
CA GLY A 413 1.27 3.08 8.45
C GLY A 413 1.67 4.17 7.46
N PHE A 414 0.68 4.77 6.78
CA PHE A 414 0.88 5.94 5.95
C PHE A 414 -0.12 7.04 6.26
N ILE A 415 0.32 8.29 6.12
CA ILE A 415 -0.55 9.44 5.88
C ILE A 415 -0.22 9.95 4.48
N CYS A 416 -1.20 9.96 3.59
CA CYS A 416 -1.11 10.56 2.27
C CYS A 416 -1.89 11.87 2.28
N VAL A 417 -1.26 12.97 1.86
CA VAL A 417 -1.83 14.32 1.93
C VAL A 417 -2.14 14.86 0.53
N LYS A 418 -3.27 15.55 0.39
CA LYS A 418 -3.68 16.16 -0.88
C LYS A 418 -3.02 17.51 -1.16
N SER A 419 -2.72 18.29 -0.11
CA SER A 419 -2.28 19.68 -0.23
C SER A 419 -0.83 19.88 0.20
N GLU A 420 -0.15 20.86 -0.40
CA GLU A 420 1.20 21.28 0.01
C GLU A 420 1.22 21.85 1.45
N GLU A 421 0.12 22.48 1.87
CA GLU A 421 -0.02 23.04 3.22
C GLU A 421 0.16 21.95 4.29
N ASP A 422 -0.44 20.79 4.07
CA ASP A 422 -0.42 19.66 5.00
C ASP A 422 0.93 18.94 5.05
N VAL A 423 1.74 19.01 3.99
CA VAL A 423 3.07 18.39 3.92
C VAL A 423 3.94 18.88 5.07
N LYS A 424 4.03 20.21 5.24
CA LYS A 424 4.91 20.83 6.23
C LYS A 424 4.54 20.40 7.64
N GLN A 425 3.24 20.35 7.92
CA GLN A 425 2.74 19.96 9.24
C GLN A 425 3.00 18.48 9.53
N VAL A 426 2.66 17.58 8.60
CA VAL A 426 2.83 16.13 8.79
C VAL A 426 4.32 15.75 8.84
N ALA A 427 5.16 16.32 7.97
CA ALA A 427 6.61 16.09 7.98
C ALA A 427 7.24 16.54 9.32
N PHE A 428 6.86 17.73 9.80
CA PHE A 428 7.31 18.22 11.09
C PHE A 428 6.93 17.27 12.22
N LEU A 429 5.67 16.81 12.26
CA LEU A 429 5.19 15.91 13.31
C LEU A 429 5.85 14.53 13.24
N GLN A 430 6.00 13.93 12.05
CA GLN A 430 6.70 12.65 11.88
C GLN A 430 8.13 12.73 12.44
N ASN A 431 8.84 13.82 12.12
CA ASN A 431 10.21 14.04 12.56
C ASN A 431 10.29 14.30 14.08
N ALA A 432 9.41 15.17 14.61
CA ALA A 432 9.40 15.59 16.01
C ALA A 432 8.92 14.48 16.95
N GLN A 433 7.97 13.64 16.51
CA GLN A 433 7.48 12.48 17.26
C GLN A 433 8.40 11.26 17.13
N GLY A 434 9.27 11.24 16.12
CA GLY A 434 10.28 10.19 15.93
C GLY A 434 9.67 8.82 15.59
N ASN A 435 8.51 8.79 14.95
CA ASN A 435 7.73 7.58 14.68
C ASN A 435 7.74 7.16 13.20
N ALA A 436 8.70 7.67 12.42
CA ALA A 436 8.91 7.27 11.04
C ALA A 436 9.25 5.78 10.90
N LEU A 437 8.92 5.19 9.73
CA LEU A 437 9.22 3.79 9.44
C LEU A 437 10.74 3.52 9.33
N ALA A 438 11.18 2.38 9.86
CA ALA A 438 12.58 1.96 9.80
C ALA A 438 13.00 1.54 8.37
N PRO A 439 14.26 1.73 7.95
CA PRO A 439 14.70 1.44 6.58
C PRO A 439 14.50 -0.02 6.15
N PHE A 440 14.71 -0.98 7.05
CA PHE A 440 14.49 -2.40 6.76
C PHE A 440 13.01 -2.70 6.50
N ASP A 441 12.10 -2.14 7.30
CA ASP A 441 10.65 -2.28 7.09
C ASP A 441 10.18 -1.58 5.81
N CYS A 442 10.78 -0.43 5.46
CA CYS A 442 10.55 0.23 4.17
C CYS A 442 10.89 -0.72 3.01
N TRP A 443 12.01 -1.43 3.11
CA TRP A 443 12.44 -2.39 2.09
C TRP A 443 11.51 -3.63 2.03
N LEU A 444 11.10 -4.18 3.18
CA LEU A 444 10.11 -5.27 3.22
C LEU A 444 8.80 -4.85 2.55
N LEU A 445 8.36 -3.61 2.78
CA LEU A 445 7.16 -3.07 2.17
C LEU A 445 7.33 -2.88 0.65
N LEU A 446 8.46 -2.33 0.19
CA LEU A 446 8.77 -2.24 -1.25
C LEU A 446 8.75 -3.62 -1.93
N ARG A 447 9.22 -4.66 -1.23
CA ARG A 447 9.15 -6.05 -1.70
C ARG A 447 7.71 -6.56 -1.75
N GLY A 448 6.93 -6.34 -0.69
CA GLY A 448 5.54 -6.81 -0.58
C GLY A 448 4.59 -6.15 -1.58
N ILE A 449 4.70 -4.83 -1.77
CA ILE A 449 3.83 -4.05 -2.65
C ILE A 449 3.91 -4.50 -4.11
N ARG A 450 5.06 -5.01 -4.57
CA ARG A 450 5.22 -5.52 -5.96
C ARG A 450 4.23 -6.60 -6.35
N THR A 451 3.66 -7.30 -5.38
CA THR A 451 2.65 -8.36 -5.59
C THR A 451 1.25 -7.93 -5.18
N LEU A 452 1.03 -6.65 -4.85
CA LEU A 452 -0.24 -6.13 -4.35
C LEU A 452 -1.41 -6.46 -5.28
N SER A 453 -1.27 -6.17 -6.57
CA SER A 453 -2.33 -6.38 -7.57
C SER A 453 -2.81 -7.82 -7.62
N ILE A 454 -1.89 -8.74 -7.89
CA ILE A 454 -2.20 -10.17 -8.01
C ILE A 454 -2.73 -10.78 -6.71
N ARG A 455 -2.27 -10.28 -5.55
CA ARG A 455 -2.77 -10.74 -4.25
C ARG A 455 -4.19 -10.28 -4.02
N VAL A 456 -4.46 -8.98 -4.16
CA VAL A 456 -5.79 -8.41 -3.91
C VAL A 456 -6.82 -8.99 -4.88
N GLU A 457 -6.48 -9.12 -6.16
CA GLU A 457 -7.37 -9.75 -7.16
C GLU A 457 -7.75 -11.18 -6.77
N LYS A 458 -6.76 -12.01 -6.41
CA LYS A 458 -7.03 -13.39 -5.99
C LYS A 458 -7.82 -13.45 -4.68
N GLN A 459 -7.53 -12.56 -3.73
CA GLN A 459 -8.26 -12.47 -2.46
C GLN A 459 -9.73 -12.06 -2.68
N GLU A 460 -10.01 -11.12 -3.59
CA GLU A 460 -11.38 -10.71 -3.94
C GLU A 460 -12.16 -11.84 -4.61
N LEU A 461 -11.58 -12.51 -5.61
CA LEU A 461 -12.20 -13.66 -6.27
C LEU A 461 -12.53 -14.77 -5.26
N ASN A 462 -11.58 -15.08 -4.37
CA ASN A 462 -11.80 -16.05 -3.30
C ASN A 462 -12.90 -15.56 -2.34
N ALA A 463 -12.89 -14.29 -1.91
CA ALA A 463 -13.87 -13.75 -0.98
C ALA A 463 -15.31 -13.81 -1.52
N ILE A 464 -15.49 -13.54 -2.82
CA ILE A 464 -16.79 -13.63 -3.48
C ILE A 464 -17.28 -15.07 -3.53
N ALA A 465 -16.41 -16.01 -3.91
CA ALA A 465 -16.73 -17.44 -3.91
C ALA A 465 -17.09 -17.92 -2.49
N VAL A 466 -16.35 -17.49 -1.46
CA VAL A 466 -16.68 -17.81 -0.07
C VAL A 466 -18.02 -17.18 0.35
N ALA A 467 -18.26 -15.91 0.05
CA ALA A 467 -19.49 -15.23 0.42
C ALA A 467 -20.72 -15.88 -0.24
N LEU A 468 -20.64 -16.25 -1.51
CA LEU A 468 -21.68 -17.00 -2.22
C LEU A 468 -21.89 -18.42 -1.66
N PHE A 469 -20.82 -19.07 -1.25
CA PHE A 469 -20.92 -20.37 -0.57
C PHE A 469 -21.64 -20.24 0.77
N LEU A 470 -21.24 -19.27 1.61
CA LEU A 470 -21.83 -19.02 2.92
C LEU A 470 -23.27 -18.52 2.85
N SER A 471 -23.64 -17.76 1.80
CA SER A 471 -25.02 -17.27 1.62
C SER A 471 -26.03 -18.41 1.42
N ARG A 472 -25.57 -19.57 0.98
CA ARG A 472 -26.37 -20.80 0.83
C ARG A 472 -26.51 -21.59 2.13
N GLN A 473 -25.80 -21.21 3.18
CA GLN A 473 -25.74 -21.91 4.47
C GLN A 473 -26.68 -21.24 5.48
N GLY A 474 -27.91 -20.90 5.05
CA GLY A 474 -28.88 -20.13 5.84
C GLY A 474 -29.32 -20.78 7.16
N HIS A 475 -28.97 -22.04 7.41
CA HIS A 475 -29.19 -22.74 8.67
C HIS A 475 -28.12 -22.43 9.73
N VAL A 476 -26.98 -21.85 9.33
CA VAL A 476 -25.88 -21.44 10.22
C VAL A 476 -25.59 -19.95 10.09
N VAL A 477 -25.62 -19.42 8.86
CA VAL A 477 -25.31 -18.02 8.56
C VAL A 477 -26.62 -17.25 8.36
N LEU A 478 -26.90 -16.31 9.25
CA LEU A 478 -28.14 -15.54 9.25
C LEU A 478 -27.99 -14.15 8.62
N ARG A 479 -26.77 -13.59 8.64
CA ARG A 479 -26.48 -12.30 8.04
C ARG A 479 -25.07 -12.26 7.49
N LEU A 480 -24.86 -11.52 6.40
CA LEU A 480 -23.58 -11.35 5.72
C LEU A 480 -23.37 -9.87 5.38
N HIS A 481 -22.23 -9.33 5.78
CA HIS A 481 -21.80 -7.95 5.60
C HIS A 481 -20.68 -7.88 4.57
N TYR A 482 -21.02 -7.74 3.29
CA TYR A 482 -20.03 -7.71 2.22
C TYR A 482 -20.49 -6.93 0.99
N ALA A 483 -19.65 -6.02 0.51
CA ALA A 483 -19.91 -5.22 -0.68
C ALA A 483 -19.83 -6.00 -2.00
N GLY A 484 -19.21 -7.18 -2.01
CA GLY A 484 -19.12 -8.03 -3.21
C GLY A 484 -20.32 -8.93 -3.45
N LEU A 485 -21.25 -9.04 -2.49
CA LEU A 485 -22.46 -9.84 -2.66
C LEU A 485 -23.63 -8.94 -3.10
N ASN A 486 -24.18 -9.17 -4.29
CA ASN A 486 -25.33 -8.42 -4.78
C ASN A 486 -26.57 -8.72 -3.89
N PRO A 487 -27.13 -7.72 -3.18
CA PRO A 487 -28.30 -7.93 -2.33
C PRO A 487 -29.53 -8.45 -3.09
N ALA A 488 -29.66 -8.16 -4.39
CA ALA A 488 -30.77 -8.66 -5.20
C ALA A 488 -30.75 -10.20 -5.39
N THR A 489 -29.58 -10.83 -5.33
CA THR A 489 -29.44 -12.29 -5.45
C THR A 489 -29.54 -13.01 -4.11
N CYS A 490 -29.23 -12.31 -3.01
CA CYS A 490 -29.21 -12.86 -1.66
C CYS A 490 -29.93 -11.93 -0.64
N PRO A 491 -31.18 -11.49 -0.89
CA PRO A 491 -31.83 -10.42 -0.12
C PRO A 491 -32.08 -10.78 1.35
N GLN A 492 -32.25 -12.07 1.65
CA GLN A 492 -32.54 -12.57 2.99
C GLN A 492 -31.33 -12.54 3.95
N ILE A 493 -30.11 -12.50 3.42
CA ILE A 493 -28.88 -12.61 4.23
C ILE A 493 -27.99 -11.37 4.13
N SER A 494 -28.03 -10.62 3.03
CA SER A 494 -27.21 -9.41 2.87
C SER A 494 -27.60 -8.35 3.90
N SER A 495 -26.61 -7.75 4.57
CA SER A 495 -26.82 -6.58 5.41
C SER A 495 -26.87 -5.28 4.62
N LEU A 496 -26.38 -5.27 3.39
CA LEU A 496 -26.37 -4.11 2.50
C LEU A 496 -27.67 -4.02 1.71
N THR A 497 -28.11 -2.79 1.46
CA THR A 497 -29.15 -2.46 0.50
C THR A 497 -28.56 -2.41 -0.91
N GLU A 498 -29.43 -2.50 -1.93
CA GLU A 498 -29.02 -2.35 -3.33
C GLU A 498 -28.37 -0.98 -3.58
N GLU A 499 -28.87 0.07 -2.92
CA GLU A 499 -28.26 1.41 -2.92
C GLU A 499 -26.82 1.40 -2.40
N HIS A 500 -26.56 0.78 -1.24
CA HIS A 500 -25.20 0.69 -0.70
C HIS A 500 -24.26 -0.11 -1.61
N PHE A 501 -24.76 -1.18 -2.23
CA PHE A 501 -24.00 -1.99 -3.18
C PHE A 501 -23.58 -1.17 -4.42
N HIS A 502 -24.51 -0.42 -5.01
CA HIS A 502 -24.21 0.45 -6.15
C HIS A 502 -23.33 1.64 -5.76
N LEU A 503 -23.54 2.22 -4.57
CA LEU A 503 -22.71 3.29 -4.05
C LEU A 503 -21.25 2.84 -3.92
N HIS A 504 -21.00 1.67 -3.33
CA HIS A 504 -19.66 1.09 -3.21
C HIS A 504 -18.98 0.95 -4.58
N ARG A 505 -19.67 0.36 -5.56
CA ARG A 505 -19.17 0.21 -6.94
C ARG A 505 -18.96 1.54 -7.66
N SER A 506 -19.71 2.58 -7.30
CA SER A 506 -19.54 3.90 -7.92
C SER A 506 -18.23 4.58 -7.52
N GLN A 507 -17.63 4.20 -6.39
CA GLN A 507 -16.47 4.88 -5.80
C GLN A 507 -15.26 3.98 -5.57
N THR A 508 -15.37 2.69 -5.91
CA THR A 508 -14.29 1.70 -5.81
C THR A 508 -14.18 0.86 -7.08
N SER A 509 -13.00 0.30 -7.34
CA SER A 509 -12.73 -0.59 -8.48
C SER A 509 -12.75 -2.09 -8.12
N GLY A 510 -13.34 -2.44 -6.98
CA GLY A 510 -13.44 -3.81 -6.50
C GLY A 510 -14.14 -3.91 -5.15
N PRO A 511 -14.64 -5.10 -4.77
CA PRO A 511 -15.42 -5.27 -3.54
C PRO A 511 -14.58 -5.42 -2.27
N GLY A 512 -13.26 -5.61 -2.38
CA GLY A 512 -12.41 -6.00 -1.25
C GLY A 512 -12.60 -7.46 -0.86
N SER A 513 -11.76 -7.97 0.05
CA SER A 513 -11.70 -9.40 0.42
C SER A 513 -12.00 -9.72 1.88
N VAL A 514 -12.37 -8.69 2.65
CA VAL A 514 -12.71 -8.81 4.07
C VAL A 514 -14.21 -8.61 4.22
N PHE A 515 -14.86 -9.50 4.93
CA PHE A 515 -16.30 -9.42 5.20
C PHE A 515 -16.64 -10.07 6.54
N SER A 516 -17.86 -9.85 7.00
CA SER A 516 -18.34 -10.44 8.25
C SER A 516 -19.64 -11.20 8.09
N ILE A 517 -19.88 -12.15 8.98
CA ILE A 517 -21.12 -12.91 9.07
C ILE A 517 -21.65 -12.93 10.51
N GLU A 518 -22.97 -13.13 10.65
CA GLU A 518 -23.65 -13.39 11.92
C GLU A 518 -24.33 -14.75 11.87
N THR A 519 -24.35 -15.46 12.99
CA THR A 519 -24.92 -16.82 13.10
C THR A 519 -26.14 -16.89 14.03
N GLY A 520 -26.48 -15.76 14.67
CA GLY A 520 -27.50 -15.64 15.70
C GLY A 520 -27.10 -16.21 17.06
N SER A 521 -25.93 -16.86 17.17
CA SER A 521 -25.49 -17.50 18.42
C SER A 521 -23.98 -17.39 18.61
N VAL A 522 -23.59 -16.89 19.79
CA VAL A 522 -22.17 -16.83 20.18
C VAL A 522 -21.58 -18.24 20.28
N LYS A 523 -22.35 -19.22 20.78
CA LYS A 523 -21.91 -20.62 20.87
C LYS A 523 -21.66 -21.20 19.48
N ARG A 524 -22.60 -20.99 18.54
CA ARG A 524 -22.46 -21.41 17.13
C ARG A 524 -21.26 -20.76 16.47
N SER A 525 -21.07 -19.45 16.66
CA SER A 525 -19.94 -18.72 16.10
C SER A 525 -18.60 -19.21 16.64
N ASN A 526 -18.54 -19.48 17.94
CA ASN A 526 -17.35 -20.04 18.58
C ASN A 526 -17.00 -21.42 18.01
N ALA A 527 -18.00 -22.30 17.86
CA ALA A 527 -17.83 -23.62 17.27
C ALA A 527 -17.35 -23.55 15.82
N PHE A 528 -17.95 -22.66 15.02
CA PHE A 528 -17.52 -22.40 13.64
C PHE A 528 -16.04 -22.01 13.58
N VAL A 529 -15.65 -20.97 14.32
CA VAL A 529 -14.30 -20.40 14.29
C VAL A 529 -13.26 -21.40 14.80
N ARG A 530 -13.58 -22.18 15.83
CA ARG A 530 -12.67 -23.20 16.38
C ARG A 530 -12.52 -24.42 15.49
N ALA A 531 -13.52 -24.71 14.66
CA ALA A 531 -13.47 -25.85 13.77
C ALA A 531 -12.54 -25.58 12.57
N CYS A 532 -12.43 -24.33 12.10
CA CYS A 532 -11.52 -23.94 11.02
C CYS A 532 -10.06 -24.41 11.25
N ARG A 533 -9.44 -24.96 10.22
CA ARG A 533 -8.06 -25.48 10.23
C ARG A 533 -7.14 -24.68 9.31
N LEU A 534 -7.68 -24.24 8.16
CA LEU A 534 -6.99 -23.41 7.20
C LEU A 534 -7.06 -21.96 7.64
N PHE A 535 -8.26 -21.44 7.90
CA PHE A 535 -8.42 -20.11 8.47
C PHE A 535 -7.77 -20.04 9.85
N LYS A 536 -6.77 -19.17 10.00
CA LYS A 536 -6.08 -19.00 11.29
C LYS A 536 -6.87 -18.04 12.17
N LEU A 537 -7.11 -18.46 13.40
CA LEU A 537 -7.69 -17.60 14.44
C LEU A 537 -6.65 -16.56 14.86
N THR A 538 -6.75 -15.36 14.31
CA THR A 538 -5.86 -14.25 14.63
C THR A 538 -6.53 -12.91 14.35
N VAL A 539 -6.08 -11.88 15.06
CA VAL A 539 -6.33 -10.50 14.67
C VAL A 539 -5.56 -10.17 13.37
N SER A 540 -5.85 -9.02 12.77
CA SER A 540 -5.34 -8.57 11.44
C SER A 540 -6.14 -9.11 10.24
N PHE A 541 -5.73 -8.70 9.03
CA PHE A 541 -6.33 -9.05 7.74
C PHE A 541 -5.41 -8.64 6.57
N GLY A 542 -5.78 -9.01 5.34
CA GLY A 542 -5.17 -8.51 4.09
C GLY A 542 -3.83 -9.14 3.71
N SER A 543 -3.32 -10.09 4.51
CA SER A 543 -2.17 -10.90 4.13
C SER A 543 -2.55 -12.08 3.24
N CYS A 544 -1.56 -12.75 2.65
CA CYS A 544 -1.77 -13.91 1.77
C CYS A 544 -2.58 -15.03 2.43
N ASN A 545 -2.52 -15.17 3.75
CA ASN A 545 -3.20 -16.22 4.50
C ASN A 545 -4.64 -15.82 4.86
N SER A 546 -5.53 -16.80 4.79
CA SER A 546 -6.92 -16.69 5.26
C SER A 546 -6.96 -16.63 6.79
N LEU A 547 -7.59 -15.58 7.33
CA LEU A 547 -7.69 -15.31 8.77
C LEU A 547 -9.16 -15.19 9.19
N ILE A 548 -9.46 -15.60 10.41
CA ILE A 548 -10.80 -15.54 10.98
C ILE A 548 -10.74 -15.02 12.41
N GLU A 549 -11.70 -14.19 12.82
CA GLU A 549 -11.84 -13.76 14.21
C GLU A 549 -13.29 -13.51 14.61
N MET A 550 -13.55 -13.50 15.92
CA MET A 550 -14.75 -12.90 16.50
C MET A 550 -14.39 -11.52 17.07
N PRO A 551 -14.76 -10.40 16.41
CA PRO A 551 -14.29 -9.06 16.80
C PRO A 551 -14.58 -8.71 18.26
N CYS A 552 -15.75 -9.09 18.78
CA CYS A 552 -16.14 -8.88 20.18
C CYS A 552 -15.24 -9.61 21.20
N LEU A 553 -14.56 -10.69 20.80
CA LEU A 553 -13.66 -11.44 21.69
C LEU A 553 -12.18 -11.08 21.47
N LEU A 554 -11.85 -10.42 20.35
CA LEU A 554 -10.49 -10.15 19.92
C LEU A 554 -10.28 -8.67 19.58
N SER A 555 -10.33 -8.28 18.30
CA SER A 555 -9.93 -6.94 17.84
C SER A 555 -10.67 -5.75 18.47
N HIS A 556 -11.91 -5.95 18.91
CA HIS A 556 -12.75 -4.93 19.55
C HIS A 556 -12.97 -5.20 21.04
N ALA A 557 -12.23 -6.15 21.62
CA ALA A 557 -12.30 -6.48 23.04
C ALA A 557 -11.98 -5.29 23.96
N SER A 558 -11.16 -4.33 23.48
CA SER A 558 -10.80 -3.13 24.25
C SER A 558 -11.92 -2.09 24.35
N ILE A 559 -13.00 -2.20 23.57
CA ILE A 559 -14.19 -1.36 23.73
C ILE A 559 -15.01 -1.96 24.90
N PRO A 560 -15.34 -1.17 25.94
CA PRO A 560 -16.17 -1.64 27.05
C PRO A 560 -17.45 -2.30 26.57
N LYS A 561 -17.88 -3.39 27.23
CA LYS A 561 -19.01 -4.21 26.77
C LYS A 561 -20.30 -3.39 26.67
N GLU A 562 -20.49 -2.44 27.57
CA GLU A 562 -21.65 -1.56 27.64
C GLU A 562 -21.67 -0.51 26.52
N GLN A 563 -20.50 -0.22 25.94
CA GLN A 563 -20.34 0.75 24.84
C GLN A 563 -20.26 0.06 23.47
N ARG A 564 -20.17 -1.28 23.45
CA ARG A 564 -20.01 -2.04 22.22
C ARG A 564 -21.36 -2.23 21.54
N THR A 565 -21.50 -1.65 20.36
CA THR A 565 -22.70 -1.77 19.50
C THR A 565 -22.62 -2.91 18.49
N LEU A 566 -21.56 -3.72 18.56
CA LEU A 566 -21.30 -4.82 17.64
C LEU A 566 -22.06 -6.10 18.04
N PRO A 567 -22.62 -6.87 17.08
CA PRO A 567 -23.20 -8.17 17.36
C PRO A 567 -22.18 -9.12 18.03
N PRO A 568 -22.53 -9.78 19.15
CA PRO A 568 -21.59 -10.60 19.91
C PRO A 568 -21.20 -11.90 19.17
N ASP A 569 -22.02 -12.34 18.23
CA ASP A 569 -21.83 -13.51 17.37
C ASP A 569 -21.19 -13.17 16.02
N LEU A 570 -20.73 -11.92 15.82
CA LEU A 570 -20.09 -11.51 14.59
C LEU A 570 -18.77 -12.28 14.38
N ILE A 571 -18.58 -12.80 13.18
CA ILE A 571 -17.33 -13.41 12.71
C ILE A 571 -16.82 -12.57 11.54
N ARG A 572 -15.57 -12.12 11.60
CA ARG A 572 -14.89 -11.48 10.47
C ARG A 572 -13.98 -12.48 9.77
N LEU A 573 -14.08 -12.56 8.46
CA LEU A 573 -13.19 -13.33 7.60
C LEU A 573 -12.33 -12.38 6.77
N SER A 574 -11.03 -12.67 6.71
CA SER A 574 -10.09 -12.11 5.75
C SER A 574 -9.67 -13.24 4.84
N VAL A 575 -10.17 -13.26 3.61
CA VAL A 575 -9.89 -14.37 2.68
C VAL A 575 -8.55 -14.14 2.00
N GLY A 576 -7.71 -15.18 2.02
CA GLY A 576 -6.36 -15.21 1.47
C GLY A 576 -6.32 -15.65 0.00
N ILE A 577 -5.12 -16.02 -0.45
CA ILE A 577 -4.84 -16.45 -1.83
C ILE A 577 -4.75 -17.97 -1.99
N GLU A 578 -5.14 -18.75 -0.98
CA GLU A 578 -5.14 -20.21 -1.06
C GLU A 578 -6.06 -20.72 -2.18
N GLN A 579 -5.94 -22.03 -2.48
CA GLN A 579 -6.86 -22.66 -3.43
C GLN A 579 -8.28 -22.63 -2.90
N ILE A 580 -9.22 -22.27 -3.76
CA ILE A 580 -10.58 -22.00 -3.33
C ILE A 580 -11.27 -23.28 -2.84
N GLU A 581 -10.93 -24.43 -3.42
CA GLU A 581 -11.45 -25.74 -3.03
C GLU A 581 -11.07 -26.07 -1.58
N ASP A 582 -9.83 -25.77 -1.17
CA ASP A 582 -9.35 -26.02 0.19
C ASP A 582 -10.02 -25.08 1.20
N ILE A 583 -10.19 -23.80 0.82
CA ILE A 583 -10.92 -22.80 1.61
C ILE A 583 -12.36 -23.27 1.84
N LEU A 584 -13.06 -23.68 0.77
CA LEU A 584 -14.45 -24.12 0.87
C LEU A 584 -14.57 -25.42 1.67
N ALA A 585 -13.65 -26.37 1.51
CA ALA A 585 -13.63 -27.60 2.29
C ALA A 585 -13.44 -27.35 3.79
N ASP A 586 -12.55 -26.41 4.16
CA ASP A 586 -12.36 -26.00 5.55
C ASP A 586 -13.62 -25.35 6.14
N LEU A 587 -14.32 -24.52 5.35
CA LEU A 587 -15.56 -23.90 5.78
C LEU A 587 -16.72 -24.90 5.86
N THR A 588 -16.79 -25.89 4.95
CA THR A 588 -17.80 -26.95 5.01
C THR A 588 -17.75 -27.71 6.34
N GLN A 589 -16.56 -28.12 6.78
CA GLN A 589 -16.45 -28.82 8.06
C GLN A 589 -16.74 -27.91 9.26
N ALA A 590 -16.38 -26.62 9.16
CA ALA A 590 -16.69 -25.63 10.20
C ALA A 590 -18.20 -25.37 10.32
N ILE A 591 -18.93 -25.30 9.21
CA ILE A 591 -20.39 -25.20 9.18
C ILE A 591 -21.02 -26.42 9.82
N ALA A 592 -20.55 -27.64 9.51
CA ALA A 592 -21.09 -28.85 10.10
C ALA A 592 -20.92 -28.88 11.63
N ALA A 593 -19.75 -28.45 12.13
CA ALA A 593 -19.51 -28.31 13.57
C ALA A 593 -20.43 -27.26 14.22
N ALA A 594 -20.66 -26.13 13.55
CA ALA A 594 -21.53 -25.07 14.02
C ALA A 594 -23.02 -25.49 14.01
N ALA A 595 -23.46 -26.25 13.00
CA ALA A 595 -24.81 -26.77 12.88
C ALA A 595 -25.15 -27.81 13.95
N ALA A 596 -24.15 -28.52 14.48
CA ALA A 596 -24.32 -29.46 15.57
C ALA A 596 -24.53 -28.79 16.95
N ILE A 597 -24.37 -27.47 17.05
CA ILE A 597 -24.64 -26.72 18.28
C ILE A 597 -26.14 -26.53 18.44
N ASP A 598 -26.67 -27.15 19.49
CA ASP A 598 -28.04 -26.91 19.95
C ASP A 598 -28.09 -25.65 20.82
N ASP A 599 -28.87 -24.65 20.40
CA ASP A 599 -29.10 -23.41 21.15
C ASP A 599 -30.23 -23.57 22.18
N SER A 600 -30.85 -24.75 22.30
CA SER A 600 -31.95 -25.02 23.24
C SER A 600 -31.52 -24.98 24.72
N ASP A 601 -30.22 -25.09 25.00
CA ASP A 601 -29.65 -24.86 26.34
C ASP A 601 -29.47 -23.35 26.60
N GLY A 602 -30.59 -22.71 26.89
CA GLY A 602 -30.66 -21.35 27.41
C GLY A 602 -30.00 -21.24 28.79
N SER A 603 -28.90 -20.50 28.86
CA SER A 603 -28.43 -19.88 30.09
C SER A 603 -28.23 -18.40 29.79
N CYS A 604 -29.26 -17.63 30.16
CA CYS A 604 -29.31 -16.17 30.18
C CYS A 604 -28.19 -15.58 31.04
#